data_AF-A0A8J8BR74-F1
#
_entry.id   AF-A0A8J8BR74-F1
#
_cell.length_a   1.000
_cell.length_b   1.000
_cell.length_c   1.000
_cell.angle_alpha   90.00
_cell.angle_beta   90.00
_cell.angle_gamma   90.00
#
_symmetry.space_group_name_H-M   'P 1'
#
loop_
_entity.id
_entity.type
_entity.pdbx_description
1 polymer ?
#
loop_
_entity_poly.entity_id
_entity_poly.type
_entity_poly.pdbx_seq_one_letter_code
_entity_poly.pdbx_strand_id
1 'polypeptide(L)'
;MDQIVAYISDMADRLVSQWTAEDNIHRPFEIPMWDLWLMDPWAAEVLFAYRLTGNQTYLNHAIFLVDCHLGINPYNICFLEGTGTNTPPAYTSSFQSPTNPRGAVPGSIPQGIQFRFDRPYYDMSMSPKYSSGETWLINTNFIQTISLLPRDDAFYPLEVAENAWMLAVLIAMPLLAYYWRLHPLISAASQG
;
A
#
# COMPACT_ATOMS: atom_id res chain seq x y z
N MET A 1 3.00 36.36 1.42
CA MET A 1 2.62 34.96 1.16
C MET A 1 3.64 34.31 0.22
N ASP A 2 3.99 34.99 -0.87
CA ASP A 2 4.93 34.51 -1.90
C ASP A 2 6.32 34.14 -1.38
N GLN A 3 6.91 34.92 -0.46
CA GLN A 3 8.21 34.60 0.14
C GLN A 3 8.19 33.34 1.01
N ILE A 4 7.09 33.08 1.71
CA ILE A 4 6.94 31.89 2.57
C ILE A 4 6.76 30.65 1.69
N VAL A 5 5.93 30.74 0.65
CA VAL A 5 5.75 29.65 -0.32
C VAL A 5 7.06 29.34 -1.05
N ALA A 6 7.80 30.36 -1.47
CA ALA A 6 9.11 30.17 -2.11
C ALA A 6 10.13 29.50 -1.17
N TYR A 7 10.18 29.92 0.11
CA TYR A 7 11.05 29.30 1.11
C TYR A 7 10.69 27.83 1.36
N ILE A 8 9.41 27.52 1.53
CA ILE A 8 8.93 26.15 1.75
C ILE A 8 9.21 25.28 0.52
N SER A 9 8.97 25.81 -0.69
CA SER A 9 9.21 25.09 -1.94
C SER A 9 10.70 24.79 -2.13
N ASP A 10 11.58 25.77 -1.90
CA ASP A 10 13.03 25.56 -1.98
C ASP A 10 13.52 24.51 -0.96
N MET A 11 13.01 24.56 0.27
CA MET A 11 13.35 23.57 1.29
C MET A 11 12.87 22.16 0.90
N ALA A 12 11.64 22.04 0.42
CA ALA A 12 11.06 20.78 -0.04
C ALA A 12 11.81 20.23 -1.26
N ASP A 13 12.12 21.07 -2.25
CA ASP A 13 12.90 20.70 -3.44
C ASP A 13 14.30 20.21 -3.07
N ARG A 14 15.00 20.91 -2.17
CA ARG A 14 16.33 20.48 -1.71
C ARG A 14 16.31 19.15 -0.98
N LEU A 15 15.29 18.90 -0.16
CA LEU A 15 15.15 17.60 0.51
C LEU A 15 14.81 16.53 -0.52
N VAL A 16 13.72 16.69 -1.28
CA VAL A 16 13.25 15.68 -2.23
C VAL A 16 14.31 15.36 -3.29
N SER A 17 15.00 16.36 -3.85
CA SER A 17 16.01 16.14 -4.89
C SER A 17 17.18 15.25 -4.45
N GLN A 18 17.58 15.29 -3.18
CA GLN A 18 18.61 14.40 -2.63
C GLN A 18 18.12 12.94 -2.57
N TRP A 19 16.83 12.73 -2.32
CA TRP A 19 16.21 11.40 -2.22
C TRP A 19 15.77 10.86 -3.58
N THR A 20 15.46 11.76 -4.52
CA THR A 20 15.09 11.43 -5.88
C THR A 20 16.27 11.50 -6.86
N ALA A 21 17.51 11.52 -6.39
CA ALA A 21 18.67 11.45 -7.27
C ALA A 21 18.87 10.01 -7.80
N GLU A 22 19.23 9.84 -9.08
CA GLU A 22 19.43 8.51 -9.69
C GLU A 22 20.55 7.69 -9.05
N ASP A 23 21.54 8.37 -8.47
CA ASP A 23 22.70 7.79 -7.80
C ASP A 23 22.48 7.48 -6.32
N ASN A 24 21.28 7.78 -5.78
CA ASN A 24 20.97 7.48 -4.40
C ASN A 24 20.79 5.97 -4.21
N ILE A 25 21.81 5.32 -3.63
CA ILE A 25 21.85 3.88 -3.34
C ILE A 25 20.76 3.42 -2.36
N HIS A 26 20.18 4.36 -1.62
CA HIS A 26 19.14 4.09 -0.66
C HIS A 26 17.75 4.21 -1.26
N ARG A 27 17.61 4.64 -2.52
CA ARG A 27 16.32 4.56 -3.22
C ARG A 27 15.78 3.15 -3.13
N PRO A 28 14.50 2.97 -2.75
CA PRO A 28 13.47 4.00 -2.50
C PRO A 28 13.31 4.60 -1.08
N PHE A 29 14.18 4.27 -0.14
CA PHE A 29 13.95 4.41 1.29
C PHE A 29 14.49 5.73 1.86
N GLU A 30 13.78 6.31 2.84
CA GLU A 30 14.04 7.65 3.39
C GLU A 30 14.87 7.67 4.69
N ILE A 31 15.41 8.86 4.97
CA ILE A 31 16.27 9.32 6.09
C ILE A 31 16.25 8.45 7.36
N PRO A 32 17.41 8.08 7.92
CA PRO A 32 17.50 7.54 9.28
C PRO A 32 17.24 8.65 10.30
N MET A 33 16.00 8.79 10.76
CA MET A 33 15.82 9.13 12.17
C MET A 33 15.98 7.82 12.93
N TRP A 34 17.21 7.56 13.39
CA TRP A 34 17.57 6.38 14.18
C TRP A 34 17.51 5.02 13.43
N ASP A 35 18.12 4.91 12.24
CA ASP A 35 18.23 3.65 11.45
C ASP A 35 16.89 3.03 10.98
N LEU A 36 15.83 3.83 10.89
CA LEU A 36 14.46 3.41 10.56
C LEU A 36 14.03 4.05 9.24
N TRP A 37 13.66 3.24 8.25
CA TRP A 37 13.58 3.67 6.84
C TRP A 37 12.16 3.60 6.24
N LEU A 38 11.19 3.09 7.00
CA LEU A 38 9.77 3.01 6.62
C LEU A 38 8.87 3.29 7.83
N MET A 39 9.27 4.22 8.69
CA MET A 39 8.58 4.48 9.96
C MET A 39 7.51 5.56 9.91
N ASP A 40 7.57 6.45 8.93
CA ASP A 40 6.73 7.63 8.93
C ASP A 40 6.36 7.96 7.48
N PRO A 41 5.08 7.96 7.12
CA PRO A 41 4.69 8.41 5.80
C PRO A 41 4.84 9.93 5.74
N TRP A 42 6.08 10.38 5.54
CA TRP A 42 6.41 11.67 4.91
C TRP A 42 5.65 11.86 3.61
N ALA A 43 5.08 10.80 3.03
CA ALA A 43 4.04 10.89 2.03
C ALA A 43 2.98 11.95 2.36
N ALA A 44 2.55 12.14 3.62
CA ALA A 44 1.67 13.24 4.01
C ALA A 44 2.31 14.62 3.84
N GLU A 45 3.57 14.80 4.26
CA GLU A 45 4.31 16.06 4.14
C GLU A 45 4.60 16.42 2.67
N VAL A 46 5.03 15.43 1.89
CA VAL A 46 5.27 15.54 0.46
C VAL A 46 3.96 15.81 -0.27
N LEU A 47 2.83 15.21 0.14
CA LEU A 47 1.51 15.55 -0.38
C LEU A 47 1.10 16.98 -0.02
N PHE A 48 1.42 17.48 1.18
CA PHE A 48 1.21 18.90 1.48
C PHE A 48 2.04 19.80 0.58
N ALA A 49 3.31 19.48 0.34
CA ALA A 49 4.15 20.21 -0.59
C ALA A 49 3.55 20.20 -2.00
N TYR A 50 3.02 19.04 -2.47
CA TYR A 50 2.27 18.95 -3.72
C TYR A 50 1.04 19.86 -3.72
N ARG A 51 0.21 19.84 -2.67
CA ARG A 51 -1.00 20.68 -2.58
C ARG A 51 -0.69 22.17 -2.58
N LEU A 52 0.46 22.57 -2.02
CA LEU A 52 0.90 23.96 -1.98
C LEU A 52 1.49 24.43 -3.32
N THR A 53 2.19 23.56 -4.04
CA THR A 53 3.03 23.95 -5.19
C THR A 53 2.49 23.47 -6.55
N GLY A 54 1.65 22.43 -6.57
CA GLY A 54 1.25 21.73 -7.78
C GLY A 54 2.37 20.90 -8.42
N ASN A 55 3.54 20.74 -7.78
CA ASN A 55 4.69 20.06 -8.35
C ASN A 55 4.49 18.53 -8.41
N GLN A 56 4.37 17.98 -9.62
CA GLN A 56 4.09 16.57 -9.84
C GLN A 56 5.18 15.62 -9.31
N THR A 57 6.42 16.09 -9.17
CA THR A 57 7.51 15.31 -8.56
C THR A 57 7.17 14.90 -7.13
N TYR A 58 6.56 15.80 -6.36
CA TYR A 58 6.13 15.50 -5.00
C TYR A 58 4.98 14.49 -4.99
N LEU A 59 3.99 14.65 -5.88
CA LEU A 59 2.90 13.69 -5.96
C LEU A 59 3.42 12.28 -6.32
N ASN A 60 4.31 12.18 -7.30
CA ASN A 60 4.89 10.90 -7.70
C ASN A 60 5.70 10.26 -6.56
N HIS A 61 6.49 11.06 -5.83
CA HIS A 61 7.25 10.57 -4.68
C HIS A 61 6.33 10.10 -3.55
N ALA A 62 5.27 10.84 -3.23
CA ALA A 62 4.32 10.43 -2.20
C ALA A 62 3.54 9.16 -2.57
N ILE A 63 3.09 9.03 -3.82
CA ILE A 63 2.43 7.80 -4.31
C ILE A 63 3.37 6.62 -4.16
N PHE A 64 4.63 6.79 -4.59
CA PHE A 64 5.64 5.76 -4.48
C PHE A 64 5.85 5.30 -3.01
N LEU A 65 5.88 6.23 -2.04
CA LEU A 65 5.97 5.91 -0.62
C LEU A 65 4.73 5.14 -0.10
N VAL A 66 3.53 5.52 -0.57
CA VAL A 66 2.29 4.80 -0.26
C VAL A 66 2.32 3.38 -0.82
N ASP A 67 2.74 3.21 -2.07
CA ASP A 67 2.87 1.91 -2.72
C ASP A 67 3.82 0.98 -1.94
N CYS A 68 4.94 1.52 -1.43
CA CYS A 68 5.84 0.77 -0.56
C CYS A 68 5.16 0.27 0.71
N HIS A 69 4.28 1.07 1.32
CA HIS A 69 3.49 0.65 2.49
C HIS A 69 2.45 -0.41 2.14
N LEU A 70 1.90 -0.37 0.92
CA LEU A 70 0.83 -1.25 0.48
C LEU A 70 1.28 -2.54 -0.20
N GLY A 71 2.58 -2.74 -0.38
CA GLY A 71 3.14 -4.03 -0.81
C GLY A 71 4.17 -3.96 -1.93
N ILE A 72 4.39 -2.79 -2.56
CA ILE A 72 5.45 -2.61 -3.55
C ILE A 72 6.78 -2.38 -2.83
N ASN A 73 7.22 -3.40 -2.08
CA ASN A 73 8.44 -3.38 -1.30
C ASN A 73 9.18 -4.73 -1.41
N PRO A 74 10.46 -4.82 -1.00
CA PRO A 74 11.27 -6.03 -1.15
C PRO A 74 10.72 -7.30 -0.48
N TYR A 75 9.76 -7.15 0.43
CA TYR A 75 9.12 -8.24 1.15
C TYR A 75 7.75 -8.62 0.60
N ASN A 76 7.21 -7.84 -0.36
CA ASN A 76 5.88 -8.03 -0.93
C ASN A 76 4.79 -8.16 0.16
N ILE A 77 4.87 -7.33 1.21
CA ILE A 77 3.92 -7.29 2.32
C ILE A 77 3.26 -5.93 2.44
N CYS A 78 1.94 -5.92 2.62
CA CYS A 78 1.18 -4.75 3.01
C CYS A 78 1.37 -4.51 4.51
N PHE A 79 1.88 -3.33 4.85
CA PHE A 79 2.10 -2.92 6.23
C PHE A 79 0.83 -2.43 6.91
N LEU A 80 -0.24 -2.14 6.16
CA LEU A 80 -1.57 -1.81 6.71
C LEU A 80 -2.35 -3.09 7.03
N GLU A 81 -2.37 -3.48 8.31
CA GLU A 81 -3.04 -4.71 8.73
C GLU A 81 -4.54 -4.68 8.40
N GLY A 82 -5.01 -5.70 7.69
CA GLY A 82 -6.40 -5.86 7.29
C GLY A 82 -6.79 -5.27 5.92
N THR A 83 -5.85 -4.70 5.16
CA THR A 83 -6.15 -4.06 3.85
C THR A 83 -5.33 -4.61 2.68
N GLY A 84 -4.57 -5.71 2.86
CA GLY A 84 -3.79 -6.38 1.81
C GLY A 84 -3.80 -7.91 1.90
N THR A 85 -3.21 -8.58 0.91
CA THR A 85 -3.19 -10.06 0.80
C THR A 85 -2.07 -10.71 1.62
N ASN A 86 -0.88 -10.11 1.61
CA ASN A 86 0.27 -10.54 2.40
C ASN A 86 0.52 -9.47 3.45
N THR A 87 0.56 -9.85 4.72
CA THR A 87 0.84 -8.92 5.82
C THR A 87 1.99 -9.45 6.68
N PRO A 88 2.60 -8.61 7.53
CA PRO A 88 3.60 -9.05 8.49
C PRO A 88 3.18 -10.32 9.27
N PRO A 89 4.10 -11.28 9.46
CA PRO A 89 3.78 -12.53 10.14
C PRO A 89 3.35 -12.31 11.59
N ALA A 90 3.95 -11.33 12.28
CA ALA A 90 3.55 -10.90 13.62
C ALA A 90 3.93 -9.43 13.85
N TYR A 91 3.49 -8.88 14.98
CA TYR A 91 3.72 -7.51 15.42
C TYR A 91 4.27 -7.49 16.83
N THR A 92 5.15 -6.55 17.15
CA THR A 92 5.57 -6.26 18.53
C THR A 92 4.45 -5.44 19.17
N SER A 93 3.46 -6.12 19.75
CA SER A 93 2.20 -5.50 20.17
C SER A 93 1.73 -6.08 21.51
N SER A 94 1.26 -5.21 22.41
CA SER A 94 0.62 -5.61 23.66
C SER A 94 -0.71 -6.34 23.46
N PHE A 95 -1.25 -6.32 22.23
CA PHE A 95 -2.46 -7.05 21.87
C PHE A 95 -2.21 -8.53 21.51
N GLN A 96 -0.96 -8.99 21.57
CA GLN A 96 -0.65 -10.41 21.48
C GLN A 96 -1.33 -11.19 22.61
N SER A 97 -2.08 -12.23 22.24
CA SER A 97 -2.80 -13.08 23.18
C SER A 97 -2.98 -14.49 22.58
N PRO A 98 -3.41 -15.49 23.37
CA PRO A 98 -3.71 -16.82 22.83
C PRO A 98 -4.73 -16.82 21.67
N THR A 99 -5.65 -15.83 21.65
CA THR A 99 -6.64 -15.66 20.56
C THR A 99 -6.19 -14.71 19.46
N ASN A 100 -5.10 -13.95 19.68
CA ASN A 100 -4.45 -13.09 18.70
C ASN A 100 -2.92 -13.30 18.72
N PRO A 101 -2.43 -14.46 18.26
CA PRO A 101 -1.03 -14.83 18.42
C PRO A 101 -0.08 -13.94 17.61
N ARG A 102 -0.58 -13.27 16.56
CA ARG A 102 0.19 -12.31 15.75
C ARG A 102 0.33 -10.94 16.42
N GLY A 103 -0.56 -10.61 17.37
CA GLY A 103 -0.70 -9.23 17.88
C GLY A 103 -1.27 -8.27 16.83
N ALA A 104 -1.99 -8.82 15.85
CA ALA A 104 -2.57 -8.08 14.75
C ALA A 104 -3.70 -7.18 15.24
N VAL A 105 -3.75 -5.96 14.71
CA VAL A 105 -4.80 -4.97 15.00
C VAL A 105 -5.17 -4.32 13.67
N PRO A 106 -6.42 -4.43 13.20
CA PRO A 106 -6.82 -3.81 11.94
C PRO A 106 -6.49 -2.32 11.90
N GLY A 107 -5.90 -1.87 10.80
CA GLY A 107 -5.45 -0.49 10.61
C GLY A 107 -4.10 -0.16 11.27
N SER A 108 -3.48 -1.10 11.99
CA SER A 108 -2.13 -0.89 12.51
C SER A 108 -1.09 -0.96 11.40
N ILE A 109 -0.05 -0.15 11.55
CA ILE A 109 1.11 -0.11 10.67
C ILE A 109 2.34 -0.27 11.55
N PRO A 110 3.19 -1.28 11.31
CA PRO A 110 4.42 -1.47 12.07
C PRO A 110 5.48 -0.44 11.64
N GLN A 111 6.57 -0.33 12.39
CA GLN A 111 7.70 0.55 12.06
C GLN A 111 8.33 0.28 10.68
N GLY A 112 8.10 -0.90 10.11
CA GLY A 112 8.43 -1.20 8.72
C GLY A 112 9.91 -1.55 8.49
N ILE A 113 10.36 -1.33 7.25
CA ILE A 113 11.67 -1.73 6.75
C ILE A 113 12.76 -0.80 7.31
N GLN A 114 13.88 -1.39 7.68
CA GLN A 114 15.11 -0.69 8.09
C GLN A 114 16.23 -0.98 7.11
N PHE A 115 17.29 -0.16 7.05
CA PHE A 115 18.55 -0.61 6.47
C PHE A 115 19.41 -1.28 7.52
N ARG A 116 19.87 -2.49 7.23
CA ARG A 116 20.93 -3.15 7.98
C ARG A 116 21.98 -3.63 7.01
N PHE A 117 23.23 -3.22 7.23
CA PHE A 117 24.36 -3.56 6.37
C PHE A 117 24.08 -3.20 4.89
N ASP A 118 23.61 -1.97 4.66
CA ASP A 118 23.29 -1.43 3.33
C ASP A 118 22.20 -2.20 2.56
N ARG A 119 21.31 -2.90 3.28
CA ARG A 119 20.21 -3.67 2.68
C ARG A 119 18.90 -3.43 3.43
N PRO A 120 17.77 -3.39 2.72
CA PRO A 120 16.46 -3.39 3.36
C PRO A 120 16.29 -4.66 4.20
N TYR A 121 15.81 -4.46 5.42
CA TYR A 121 15.61 -5.48 6.44
C TYR A 121 14.25 -5.29 7.10
N TYR A 122 13.47 -6.36 7.10
CA TYR A 122 12.27 -6.53 7.91
C TYR A 122 12.33 -7.87 8.65
N ASP A 123 11.97 -7.85 9.93
CA ASP A 123 11.95 -9.06 10.75
C ASP A 123 10.70 -9.89 10.46
N MET A 124 10.85 -10.92 9.63
CA MET A 124 9.77 -11.84 9.25
C MET A 124 9.55 -12.98 10.27
N SER A 125 10.06 -12.86 11.49
CA SER A 125 9.81 -13.86 12.55
C SER A 125 8.43 -13.68 13.19
N MET A 126 8.00 -14.69 13.97
CA MET A 126 6.78 -14.62 14.80
C MET A 126 6.96 -13.78 16.07
N SER A 127 8.14 -13.21 16.29
CA SER A 127 8.43 -12.37 17.45
C SER A 127 9.37 -11.23 17.03
N PRO A 128 8.89 -10.35 16.13
CA PRO A 128 9.74 -9.32 15.56
C PRO A 128 10.21 -8.37 16.66
N LYS A 129 11.41 -7.83 16.47
CA LYS A 129 11.91 -6.75 17.34
C LYS A 129 11.09 -5.48 17.15
N TYR A 130 11.03 -4.67 18.21
CA TYR A 130 10.30 -3.41 18.25
C TYR A 130 10.60 -2.51 17.03
N SER A 131 11.88 -2.51 16.64
CA SER A 131 12.41 -1.70 15.55
C SER A 131 11.79 -2.02 14.17
N SER A 132 11.21 -3.21 13.98
CA SER A 132 10.53 -3.57 12.73
C SER A 132 9.03 -3.80 12.94
N GLY A 133 8.65 -4.47 14.04
CA GLY A 133 7.31 -4.98 14.25
C GLY A 133 6.40 -4.12 15.13
N GLU A 134 6.92 -3.07 15.77
CA GLU A 134 6.12 -2.30 16.73
C GLU A 134 5.14 -1.36 16.03
N THR A 135 3.92 -1.31 16.55
CA THR A 135 2.85 -0.44 16.05
C THR A 135 2.61 0.69 17.06
N TRP A 136 2.92 1.93 16.68
CA TRP A 136 2.68 3.11 17.52
C TRP A 136 1.59 4.01 16.96
N LEU A 137 1.07 4.89 17.82
CA LEU A 137 0.11 5.91 17.42
C LEU A 137 0.67 6.84 16.33
N ILE A 138 1.98 7.13 16.32
CA ILE A 138 2.58 7.98 15.29
C ILE A 138 2.51 7.35 13.89
N ASN A 139 2.53 6.02 13.79
CA ASN A 139 2.39 5.29 12.52
C ASN A 139 0.99 5.47 11.89
N THR A 140 0.03 6.05 12.63
CA THR A 140 -1.27 6.48 12.09
C THR A 140 -1.19 7.71 11.18
N ASN A 141 -0.02 8.36 11.02
CA ASN A 141 0.20 9.39 10.00
C ASN A 141 -0.13 8.90 8.58
N PHE A 142 -0.21 7.58 8.37
CA PHE A 142 -0.71 7.00 7.12
C PHE A 142 -2.18 7.36 6.83
N ILE A 143 -3.01 7.53 7.87
CA ILE A 143 -4.39 8.01 7.71
C ILE A 143 -4.39 9.41 7.10
N GLN A 144 -3.49 10.27 7.57
CA GLN A 144 -3.33 11.62 7.04
C GLN A 144 -2.86 11.58 5.58
N THR A 145 -1.92 10.68 5.26
CA THR A 145 -1.48 10.44 3.89
C THR A 145 -2.63 10.05 2.96
N ILE A 146 -3.40 9.02 3.32
CA ILE A 146 -4.56 8.57 2.53
C ILE A 146 -5.57 9.71 2.36
N SER A 147 -5.78 10.52 3.40
CA SER A 147 -6.70 11.66 3.36
C SER A 147 -6.23 12.79 2.44
N LEU A 148 -4.92 12.89 2.19
CA LEU A 148 -4.31 13.93 1.36
C LEU A 148 -4.11 13.50 -0.09
N LEU A 149 -4.16 12.20 -0.38
CA LEU A 149 -4.09 11.69 -1.75
C LEU A 149 -5.11 12.43 -2.61
N PRO A 150 -4.74 12.84 -3.84
CA PRO A 150 -5.71 13.38 -4.78
C PRO A 150 -6.87 12.41 -4.88
N ARG A 151 -8.10 12.92 -4.79
CA ARG A 151 -9.26 12.09 -5.06
C ARG A 151 -9.14 11.67 -6.52
N ASP A 152 -8.90 10.39 -6.72
CA ASP A 152 -8.81 9.87 -8.07
C ASP A 152 -10.22 9.74 -8.62
N ASP A 153 -10.51 10.47 -9.70
CA ASP A 153 -11.70 10.25 -10.50
C ASP A 153 -11.48 9.04 -11.45
N ALA A 154 -10.31 8.40 -11.41
CA ALA A 154 -9.99 7.29 -12.29
C ALA A 154 -10.83 6.05 -12.00
N PHE A 155 -11.38 5.52 -13.09
CA PHE A 155 -11.65 4.10 -13.22
C PHE A 155 -10.32 3.35 -13.14
N TYR A 156 -10.03 2.74 -12.00
CA TYR A 156 -9.01 1.68 -11.96
C TYR A 156 -9.47 0.55 -12.87
N PRO A 157 -8.81 0.26 -14.01
CA PRO A 157 -9.08 -1.00 -14.67
C PRO A 157 -8.73 -2.10 -13.67
N LEU A 158 -9.68 -3.00 -13.44
CA LEU A 158 -9.51 -4.21 -12.64
C LEU A 158 -8.47 -5.12 -13.32
N GLU A 159 -7.18 -4.75 -13.28
CA GLU A 159 -6.09 -5.58 -13.79
C GLU A 159 -5.56 -6.57 -12.74
N VAL A 160 -6.20 -6.66 -11.56
CA VAL A 160 -6.00 -7.78 -10.62
C VAL A 160 -7.29 -8.56 -10.41
N ALA A 161 -7.92 -8.91 -11.53
CA ALA A 161 -8.82 -10.06 -11.56
C ALA A 161 -8.27 -11.05 -12.59
N GLU A 162 -7.14 -11.69 -12.28
CA GLU A 162 -6.64 -12.86 -13.03
C GLU A 162 -7.70 -13.98 -13.18
N ASN A 163 -8.85 -13.85 -12.51
CA ASN A 163 -9.97 -14.79 -12.55
C ASN A 163 -11.33 -14.18 -12.97
N ALA A 164 -11.41 -12.94 -13.47
CA ALA A 164 -12.71 -12.39 -13.93
C ALA A 164 -13.31 -13.21 -15.09
N TRP A 165 -12.46 -13.69 -15.99
CA TRP A 165 -12.88 -14.61 -17.05
C TRP A 165 -13.29 -16.00 -16.49
N MET A 166 -12.66 -16.48 -15.41
CA MET A 166 -13.07 -17.72 -14.74
C MET A 166 -14.45 -17.60 -14.10
N LEU A 167 -14.78 -16.44 -13.52
CA LEU A 167 -16.13 -16.15 -13.03
C LEU A 167 -17.16 -16.10 -14.17
N ALA A 168 -16.80 -15.50 -15.31
CA ALA A 168 -17.65 -15.51 -16.49
C ALA A 168 -17.87 -16.93 -17.06
N VAL A 169 -16.84 -17.79 -17.06
CA VAL A 169 -16.95 -19.20 -17.47
C VAL A 169 -17.80 -20.01 -16.47
N LEU A 170 -17.61 -19.81 -15.17
CA LEU A 170 -18.41 -20.47 -14.12
C LEU A 170 -19.88 -20.06 -14.13
N ILE A 171 -20.21 -18.84 -14.57
CA ILE A 171 -21.60 -18.37 -14.72
C ILE A 171 -22.19 -18.81 -16.07
N ALA A 172 -21.40 -18.77 -17.15
CA ALA A 172 -21.88 -19.10 -18.49
C ALA A 172 -22.08 -20.61 -18.70
N MET A 173 -21.26 -21.48 -18.09
CA MET A 173 -21.36 -22.93 -18.30
C MET A 173 -22.66 -23.55 -17.77
N PRO A 174 -23.16 -23.22 -16.56
CA PRO A 174 -24.48 -23.67 -16.10
C PRO A 174 -25.62 -23.17 -16.99
N LEU A 175 -25.52 -21.94 -17.51
CA LEU A 175 -26.53 -21.35 -18.39
C LEU A 175 -26.56 -21.99 -19.78
N LEU A 176 -25.39 -22.30 -20.36
CA LEU A 176 -25.27 -23.07 -21.60
C LEU A 176 -25.76 -24.51 -21.41
N ALA A 177 -25.40 -25.16 -20.31
CA ALA A 177 -25.91 -26.49 -19.99
C ALA A 177 -27.43 -26.51 -19.80
N TYR A 178 -28.01 -25.47 -19.17
CA TYR A 178 -29.44 -25.29 -19.03
C TYR A 178 -30.14 -25.04 -20.38
N TYR A 179 -29.56 -24.18 -21.22
CA TYR A 179 -30.07 -23.91 -22.57
C TYR A 179 -30.12 -25.17 -23.43
N TRP A 180 -29.04 -25.96 -23.46
CA TRP A 180 -29.01 -27.23 -24.21
C TRP A 180 -29.95 -28.30 -23.65
N ARG A 181 -30.26 -28.28 -22.35
CA ARG A 181 -31.25 -29.17 -21.73
C ARG A 181 -32.69 -28.79 -22.08
N LEU A 182 -32.97 -27.51 -22.26
CA LEU A 182 -34.31 -27.00 -22.57
C LEU A 182 -34.61 -26.90 -24.07
N HIS A 183 -33.59 -26.78 -24.91
CA HIS A 183 -33.75 -26.63 -26.36
C HIS A 183 -34.62 -27.74 -26.99
N PRO A 184 -34.50 -29.04 -26.62
CA PRO A 184 -35.37 -30.10 -27.14
C PRO A 184 -36.82 -30.00 -26.64
N LEU A 185 -37.04 -29.45 -25.43
CA LEU A 185 -38.37 -29.32 -24.83
C LEU A 185 -39.16 -28.15 -25.45
N ILE A 186 -38.46 -27.05 -25.77
CA ILE A 186 -39.06 -25.88 -26.42
C ILE A 186 -39.43 -26.19 -27.87
N SER A 187 -38.60 -26.94 -28.58
CA SER A 187 -38.86 -27.34 -29.97
C SER A 187 -39.92 -28.43 -30.11
N ALA A 188 -40.17 -29.22 -29.06
CA ALA A 188 -41.31 -30.14 -29.01
C ALA A 188 -42.65 -29.44 -28.70
N ALA A 189 -42.64 -28.35 -27.92
CA ALA A 189 -43.84 -27.59 -27.59
C ALA A 189 -44.37 -26.73 -28.75
N SER A 190 -43.55 -26.43 -29.76
CA SER A 190 -43.95 -25.63 -30.93
C SER A 190 -44.49 -26.45 -32.11
N GLN A 191 -44.62 -27.78 -31.98
CA GLN A 191 -45.15 -28.69 -33.01
C GLN A 191 -46.48 -29.36 -32.61
N GLY A 192 -47.12 -28.89 -31.52
CA GLY A 192 -48.44 -29.35 -31.07
C GLY A 192 -49.54 -28.35 -31.37
#